data_AF-A0A814GE16-F1
#
_entry.id   AF-A0A814GE16-F1
#
_cell.length_a   1.000
_cell.length_b   1.000
_cell.length_c   1.000
_cell.angle_alpha   90.00
_cell.angle_beta   90.00
_cell.angle_gamma   90.00
#
_symmetry.space_group_name_H-M   'P 1'
#
loop_
_entity.id
_entity.type
_entity.pdbx_description
1 polymer ?
#
loop_
_entity_poly.entity_id
_entity_poly.type
_entity_poly.pdbx_seq_one_letter_code
_entity_poly.pdbx_strand_id
1 'polypeptide(L)'
;MIYVQQTGGIQSKLPKTIKGGSGTRPWRSYFTVHDSLNASFETLVQILRGRNEQHRIFPINTVLLADIVDLMRKFALIFDHLEFSNHSTLQNIVPSYYKMAHYYDKYWPSITTLHWIATYFEPTFKHLAFIDDKKDSEMRKNEIRKGLHVLVNDTLKMNDDDPKVLTSLSSFVVNSPPSKRRKDDPFANQKNQIKFISCPGC
;
A
#
# COMPACT_ATOMS: atom_id res chain seq x y z
N MET A 1 -16.60 26.09 -34.06
CA MET A 1 -15.89 24.84 -33.74
C MET A 1 -16.84 23.99 -32.90
N ILE A 2 -17.53 23.03 -33.52
CA ILE A 2 -18.53 22.19 -32.83
C ILE A 2 -17.76 21.02 -32.20
N TYR A 3 -17.69 20.98 -30.87
CA TYR A 3 -17.25 19.79 -30.15
C TYR A 3 -18.34 18.72 -30.33
N VAL A 4 -18.13 17.82 -31.29
CA VAL A 4 -18.95 16.61 -31.40
C VAL A 4 -18.67 15.77 -30.16
N GLN A 5 -19.63 15.70 -29.24
CA GLN A 5 -19.63 14.69 -28.17
C GLN A 5 -19.73 13.30 -28.80
N GLN A 6 -18.61 12.72 -29.25
CA GLN A 6 -18.51 11.33 -29.72
C GLN A 6 -18.58 10.34 -28.55
N THR A 7 -19.59 10.44 -27.68
CA THR A 7 -19.81 9.47 -26.60
C THR A 7 -21.28 9.06 -26.42
N GLY A 8 -22.14 9.30 -27.41
CA GLY A 8 -23.40 8.57 -27.57
C GLY A 8 -23.22 7.12 -28.07
N GLY A 9 -22.02 6.53 -27.86
CA GLY A 9 -21.67 5.17 -28.30
C GLY A 9 -22.25 4.10 -27.38
N ILE A 10 -21.76 2.85 -27.51
CA ILE A 10 -22.19 1.65 -26.74
C ILE A 10 -22.44 1.94 -25.24
N GLN A 11 -21.69 2.87 -24.67
CA GLN A 11 -21.83 3.39 -23.31
C GLN A 11 -23.24 3.81 -22.89
N SER A 12 -24.02 4.44 -23.77
CA SER A 12 -25.39 4.88 -23.46
C SER A 12 -26.36 3.71 -23.23
N LYS A 13 -25.96 2.50 -23.64
CA LYS A 13 -26.73 1.27 -23.49
C LYS A 13 -26.26 0.42 -22.31
N LEU A 14 -25.20 0.81 -21.61
CA LEU A 14 -24.62 0.03 -20.52
C LEU A 14 -25.10 0.57 -19.17
N PRO A 15 -25.44 -0.30 -18.20
CA PRO A 15 -25.90 0.11 -16.87
C PRO A 15 -24.80 0.81 -16.06
N LYS A 16 -23.54 0.46 -16.31
CA LYS A 16 -22.36 1.13 -15.75
C LYS A 16 -21.45 1.59 -16.86
N THR A 17 -20.83 2.75 -16.64
CA THR A 17 -19.84 3.29 -17.54
C THR A 17 -18.58 2.41 -17.51
N ILE A 18 -18.26 1.71 -18.61
CA ILE A 18 -16.95 1.07 -18.84
C ILE A 18 -15.90 2.16 -19.18
N LYS A 19 -15.73 3.12 -18.29
CA LYS A 19 -14.57 4.00 -18.24
C LYS A 19 -14.07 3.91 -16.82
N GLY A 20 -12.75 3.92 -16.64
CA GLY A 20 -12.16 4.16 -15.33
C GLY A 20 -12.60 5.54 -14.87
N GLY A 21 -13.68 5.61 -14.10
CA GLY A 21 -14.18 6.86 -13.53
C GLY A 21 -13.15 7.40 -12.54
N SER A 22 -12.47 8.47 -12.92
CA SER A 22 -11.88 9.55 -12.08
C SER A 22 -11.07 9.19 -10.83
N GLY A 23 -10.61 7.96 -10.65
CA GLY A 23 -9.55 7.63 -9.70
C GLY A 23 -8.21 7.61 -10.43
N THR A 24 -7.30 8.55 -10.16
CA THR A 24 -5.90 8.49 -10.62
C THR A 24 -5.14 7.26 -10.11
N ARG A 25 -5.75 6.46 -9.24
CA ARG A 25 -5.17 5.26 -8.65
C ARG A 25 -5.39 4.02 -9.55
N PRO A 26 -4.32 3.35 -10.00
CA PRO A 26 -4.42 2.21 -10.91
C PRO A 26 -5.33 1.07 -10.42
N TRP A 27 -5.33 0.77 -9.11
CA TRP A 27 -6.12 -0.34 -8.55
C TRP A 27 -7.63 -0.09 -8.64
N ARG A 28 -8.09 1.13 -8.38
CA ARG A 28 -9.51 1.52 -8.52
C ARG A 28 -9.95 1.51 -9.98
N SER A 29 -9.10 2.02 -10.87
CA SER A 29 -9.40 2.04 -12.31
C SER A 29 -9.55 0.63 -12.86
N TYR A 30 -8.58 -0.26 -12.57
CA TYR A 30 -8.60 -1.64 -13.03
C TYR A 30 -9.81 -2.40 -12.47
N PHE A 31 -10.06 -2.31 -11.16
CA PHE A 31 -11.24 -2.92 -10.52
C PHE A 31 -12.55 -2.43 -11.15
N THR A 32 -12.72 -1.11 -11.32
CA THR A 32 -13.95 -0.50 -11.86
C THR A 32 -14.25 -1.00 -13.27
N VAL A 33 -13.23 -1.17 -14.11
CA VAL A 33 -13.42 -1.70 -15.47
C VAL A 33 -13.93 -3.14 -15.44
N HIS A 34 -13.32 -4.00 -14.62
CA HIS A 34 -13.72 -5.42 -14.53
C HIS A 34 -15.12 -5.58 -13.89
N ASP A 35 -15.42 -4.81 -12.83
CA ASP A 35 -16.75 -4.78 -12.21
C ASP A 35 -17.82 -4.29 -13.19
N SER A 36 -17.52 -3.27 -13.98
CA SER A 36 -18.45 -2.74 -15.00
C SER A 36 -18.65 -3.72 -16.16
N LEU A 37 -17.59 -4.41 -16.59
CA LEU A 37 -17.66 -5.42 -17.64
C LEU A 37 -18.49 -6.62 -17.17
N ASN A 38 -18.28 -7.09 -15.94
CA ASN A 38 -19.07 -8.16 -15.35
C ASN A 38 -20.56 -7.78 -15.22
N ALA A 39 -20.85 -6.57 -14.72
CA ALA A 39 -22.22 -6.07 -14.57
C ALA A 39 -22.96 -5.83 -15.90
N SER A 40 -22.22 -5.59 -16.98
CA SER A 40 -22.80 -5.27 -18.29
C SER A 40 -22.65 -6.40 -19.30
N PHE A 41 -22.20 -7.59 -18.89
CA PHE A 41 -21.77 -8.66 -19.79
C PHE A 41 -22.88 -9.09 -20.75
N GLU A 42 -24.08 -9.38 -20.25
CA GLU A 42 -25.22 -9.79 -21.07
C GLU A 42 -25.63 -8.71 -22.08
N THR A 43 -25.64 -7.45 -21.65
CA THR A 43 -25.94 -6.31 -22.53
C THR A 43 -24.88 -6.17 -23.62
N LEU A 44 -23.60 -6.36 -23.30
CA LEU A 44 -22.50 -6.37 -24.27
C LEU A 44 -22.64 -7.52 -25.28
N VAL A 45 -23.02 -8.72 -24.82
CA VAL A 45 -23.29 -9.88 -25.69
C VAL A 45 -24.36 -9.54 -26.72
N GLN A 46 -25.48 -8.96 -26.28
CA GLN A 46 -26.58 -8.58 -27.17
C GLN A 46 -26.15 -7.53 -28.20
N ILE A 47 -25.43 -6.49 -27.77
CA ILE A 47 -24.97 -5.42 -28.65
C ILE A 47 -23.96 -5.94 -29.68
N LEU A 48 -22.99 -6.75 -29.24
CA LEU A 48 -21.94 -7.28 -30.12
C LEU A 48 -22.51 -8.32 -31.09
N ARG A 49 -23.46 -9.14 -30.66
CA ARG A 49 -24.20 -10.05 -31.55
C ARG A 49 -24.94 -9.28 -32.64
N GLY A 50 -25.64 -8.20 -32.27
CA GLY A 50 -26.33 -7.32 -33.23
C GLY A 50 -25.39 -6.63 -34.23
N ARG A 51 -24.09 -6.59 -33.96
CA ARG A 51 -23.04 -6.02 -34.83
C ARG A 51 -22.17 -7.07 -35.52
N ASN A 52 -22.45 -8.36 -35.32
CA ASN A 52 -21.60 -9.47 -35.75
C ASN A 52 -20.15 -9.42 -35.20
N GLU A 53 -19.98 -8.89 -33.98
CA GLU A 53 -18.69 -8.74 -33.28
C GLU A 53 -18.57 -9.61 -32.01
N GLN A 54 -19.41 -10.65 -31.88
CA GLN A 54 -19.41 -11.56 -30.73
C GLN A 54 -18.06 -12.26 -30.47
N HIS A 55 -17.20 -12.38 -31.48
CA HIS A 55 -15.86 -12.94 -31.35
C HIS A 55 -14.98 -12.16 -30.35
N ARG A 56 -15.28 -10.87 -30.11
CA ARG A 56 -14.52 -10.01 -29.19
C ARG A 56 -14.71 -10.37 -27.71
N ILE A 57 -15.84 -10.98 -27.36
CA ILE A 57 -16.17 -11.38 -25.98
C ILE A 57 -16.07 -12.88 -25.74
N PHE A 58 -16.01 -13.67 -26.81
CA PHE A 58 -15.81 -15.11 -26.74
C PHE A 58 -14.61 -15.55 -25.86
N PRO A 59 -13.44 -14.88 -25.87
CA PRO A 59 -12.33 -15.30 -25.01
C PRO A 59 -12.53 -14.94 -23.53
N ILE A 60 -13.58 -14.20 -23.15
CA ILE A 60 -13.80 -13.77 -21.78
C ILE A 60 -14.48 -14.90 -21.00
N ASN A 61 -13.74 -15.49 -20.07
CA ASN A 61 -14.31 -16.39 -19.07
C ASN A 61 -14.96 -15.55 -17.96
N THR A 62 -16.30 -15.54 -17.91
CA THR A 62 -17.07 -14.75 -16.94
C THR A 62 -16.93 -15.24 -15.51
N VAL A 63 -16.71 -16.54 -15.29
CA VAL A 63 -16.45 -17.10 -13.96
C VAL A 63 -15.12 -16.58 -13.43
N LEU A 64 -14.06 -16.69 -14.24
CA LEU A 64 -12.74 -16.16 -13.88
C LEU A 64 -12.79 -14.63 -13.68
N LEU A 65 -13.54 -13.91 -14.52
CA LEU A 65 -13.73 -12.48 -14.38
C LEU A 65 -14.38 -12.12 -13.03
N ALA A 66 -15.42 -12.84 -12.63
CA ALA A 66 -16.09 -12.64 -11.34
C ALA A 66 -15.12 -12.91 -10.17
N ASP A 67 -14.35 -13.99 -10.24
CA ASP A 67 -13.33 -14.32 -9.24
C ASP A 67 -12.27 -13.21 -9.12
N ILE A 68 -11.81 -12.67 -10.26
CA ILE A 68 -10.86 -11.53 -10.29
C ILE A 68 -11.49 -10.29 -9.66
N VAL A 69 -12.75 -9.96 -9.98
CA VAL A 69 -13.45 -8.81 -9.41
C VAL A 69 -13.57 -8.95 -7.89
N ASP A 70 -13.95 -10.12 -7.40
CA ASP A 70 -14.10 -10.36 -5.96
C ASP A 70 -12.76 -10.33 -5.21
N LEU A 71 -11.70 -10.85 -5.82
CA LEU A 71 -10.34 -10.72 -5.28
C LEU A 71 -9.90 -9.25 -5.22
N MET A 72 -10.02 -8.53 -6.33
CA MET A 72 -9.64 -7.11 -6.43
C MET A 72 -10.44 -6.22 -5.48
N ARG A 73 -11.71 -6.56 -5.22
CA ARG A 73 -12.57 -5.84 -4.26
C ARG A 73 -12.00 -5.88 -2.85
N LYS A 74 -11.46 -7.03 -2.42
CA LYS A 74 -10.82 -7.17 -1.10
C LYS A 74 -9.60 -6.26 -0.97
N PHE A 75 -8.77 -6.18 -2.02
CA PHE A 75 -7.61 -5.28 -2.04
C PHE A 75 -8.02 -3.81 -2.10
N ALA A 76 -9.04 -3.47 -2.89
CA ALA A 76 -9.55 -2.10 -2.96
C ALA A 76 -10.01 -1.61 -1.57
N LEU A 77 -10.71 -2.44 -0.81
CA LEU A 77 -11.11 -2.09 0.57
C LEU A 77 -9.91 -1.87 1.50
N ILE A 78 -8.86 -2.68 1.38
CA ILE A 78 -7.63 -2.50 2.17
C ILE A 78 -6.96 -1.17 1.80
N PHE A 79 -6.74 -0.91 0.51
CA PHE A 79 -6.11 0.34 0.05
C PHE A 79 -6.94 1.56 0.42
N ASP A 80 -8.26 1.47 0.30
CA ASP A 80 -9.15 2.55 0.64
C ASP A 80 -9.10 2.87 2.15
N HIS A 81 -9.05 1.83 3.00
CA HIS A 81 -8.86 2.01 4.43
C HIS A 81 -7.50 2.63 4.76
N LEU A 82 -6.42 2.17 4.12
CA LEU A 82 -5.07 2.68 4.37
C LEU A 82 -4.89 4.13 3.90
N GLU A 83 -5.50 4.52 2.78
CA GLU A 83 -5.32 5.86 2.16
C GLU A 83 -6.31 6.91 2.68
N PHE A 84 -7.59 6.55 2.90
CA PHE A 84 -8.66 7.53 3.18
C PHE A 84 -9.16 7.51 4.63
N SER A 85 -8.45 6.84 5.54
CA SER A 85 -8.78 6.89 6.97
C SER A 85 -8.47 8.27 7.56
N ASN A 86 -9.34 8.73 8.46
CA ASN A 86 -9.13 9.96 9.25
C ASN A 86 -8.15 9.78 10.43
N HIS A 87 -7.56 8.60 10.56
CA HIS A 87 -6.63 8.23 11.63
C HIS A 87 -5.35 7.63 11.03
N SER A 88 -4.25 7.65 11.79
CA SER A 88 -3.00 6.98 11.39
C SER A 88 -3.25 5.50 11.08
N THR A 89 -2.77 5.04 9.92
CA THR A 89 -2.92 3.66 9.44
C THR A 89 -1.58 2.95 9.25
N LEU A 90 -0.46 3.60 9.60
CA LEU A 90 0.88 3.03 9.41
C LEU A 90 1.04 1.66 10.09
N GLN A 91 0.43 1.51 11.27
CA GLN A 91 0.37 0.27 12.05
C GLN A 91 -0.47 -0.84 11.38
N ASN A 92 -1.38 -0.48 10.48
CA ASN A 92 -2.23 -1.43 9.75
C ASN A 92 -1.56 -1.93 8.47
N ILE A 93 -0.43 -1.37 8.05
CA ILE A 93 0.25 -1.76 6.82
C ILE A 93 0.71 -3.21 6.90
N VAL A 94 1.41 -3.62 7.96
CA VAL A 94 1.92 -4.99 8.09
C VAL A 94 0.79 -6.03 8.17
N PRO A 95 -0.24 -5.90 9.04
CA PRO A 95 -1.35 -6.85 9.06
C PRO A 95 -2.09 -6.91 7.71
N SER A 96 -2.26 -5.77 7.04
CA SER A 96 -2.87 -5.71 5.71
C SER A 96 -2.05 -6.49 4.69
N TYR A 97 -0.72 -6.34 4.70
CA TYR A 97 0.16 -7.12 3.84
C TYR A 97 0.09 -8.61 4.10
N TYR A 98 0.07 -9.07 5.36
CA TYR A 98 -0.10 -10.51 5.67
C TYR A 98 -1.42 -11.06 5.14
N LYS A 99 -2.50 -10.29 5.29
CA LYS A 99 -3.81 -10.63 4.74
C LYS A 99 -3.77 -10.71 3.20
N MET A 100 -2.96 -9.87 2.54
CA MET A 100 -2.75 -9.92 1.10
C MET A 100 -1.78 -11.03 0.66
N ALA A 101 -0.78 -11.36 1.48
CA ALA A 101 0.24 -12.37 1.20
C ALA A 101 -0.37 -13.77 1.09
N HIS A 102 -1.43 -14.06 1.85
CA HIS A 102 -2.24 -15.26 1.66
C HIS A 102 -2.74 -15.41 0.20
N TYR A 103 -2.85 -14.33 -0.55
CA TYR A 103 -3.22 -14.35 -1.96
C TYR A 103 -2.01 -14.29 -2.91
N TYR A 104 -0.88 -13.68 -2.51
CA TYR A 104 0.33 -13.53 -3.35
C TYR A 104 1.64 -13.34 -2.55
N ASP A 105 2.63 -14.22 -2.76
CA ASP A 105 3.95 -14.16 -2.09
C ASP A 105 4.88 -13.02 -2.54
N LYS A 106 4.58 -12.33 -3.65
CA LYS A 106 5.56 -11.53 -4.39
C LYS A 106 5.91 -10.15 -3.79
N TYR A 107 5.07 -9.61 -2.91
CA TYR A 107 5.15 -8.19 -2.50
C TYR A 107 5.82 -7.93 -1.14
N TRP A 108 6.41 -8.97 -0.56
CA TRP A 108 7.15 -8.90 0.72
C TRP A 108 8.24 -7.82 0.81
N PRO A 109 9.02 -7.50 -0.24
CA PRO A 109 10.16 -6.58 -0.13
C PRO A 109 9.80 -5.12 0.21
N SER A 110 8.52 -4.72 0.06
CA SER A 110 8.10 -3.33 0.26
C SER A 110 7.86 -2.95 1.74
N ILE A 111 7.83 -3.93 2.66
CA ILE A 111 7.64 -3.68 4.10
C ILE A 111 8.98 -3.32 4.74
N THR A 112 9.12 -2.06 5.14
CA THR A 112 10.30 -1.57 5.88
C THR A 112 10.21 -1.80 7.40
N THR A 113 11.34 -1.72 8.11
CA THR A 113 11.41 -1.79 9.59
C THR A 113 10.50 -0.78 10.29
N LEU A 114 10.27 0.38 9.68
CA LEU A 114 9.40 1.41 10.25
C LEU A 114 7.93 0.94 10.33
N HIS A 115 7.45 0.21 9.32
CA HIS A 115 6.11 -0.37 9.34
C HIS A 115 5.96 -1.40 10.47
N TRP A 116 7.00 -2.21 10.67
CA TRP A 116 7.06 -3.18 11.75
C TRP A 116 7.05 -2.52 13.13
N ILE A 117 7.82 -1.45 13.31
CA ILE A 117 7.84 -0.66 14.55
C ILE A 117 6.48 -0.03 14.82
N ALA A 118 5.86 0.60 13.82
CA ALA A 118 4.53 1.20 13.93
C ALA A 118 3.49 0.15 14.33
N THR A 119 3.54 -1.03 13.71
CA THR A 119 2.68 -2.17 14.05
C THR A 119 2.90 -2.64 15.49
N TYR A 120 4.15 -2.70 15.95
CA TYR A 120 4.47 -3.13 17.31
C TYR A 120 3.99 -2.17 18.40
N PHE A 121 3.92 -0.87 18.11
CA PHE A 121 3.39 0.12 19.05
C PHE A 121 1.88 0.04 19.24
N GLU A 122 1.15 -0.55 18.29
CA GLU A 122 -0.27 -0.84 18.43
C GLU A 122 -0.46 -2.04 19.37
N PRO A 123 -1.10 -1.88 20.56
CA PRO A 123 -1.22 -2.95 21.55
C PRO A 123 -1.84 -4.24 21.00
N THR A 124 -2.80 -4.09 20.08
CA THR A 124 -3.50 -5.20 19.42
C THR A 124 -2.55 -6.10 18.62
N PHE A 125 -1.46 -5.55 18.09
CA PHE A 125 -0.52 -6.24 17.23
C PHE A 125 0.84 -6.51 17.88
N LYS A 126 1.05 -6.08 19.12
CA LYS A 126 2.33 -6.20 19.87
C LYS A 126 2.91 -7.62 19.87
N HIS A 127 2.05 -8.63 19.90
CA HIS A 127 2.47 -10.03 19.93
C HIS A 127 2.74 -10.64 18.55
N LEU A 128 2.44 -9.91 17.47
CA LEU A 128 2.54 -10.37 16.08
C LEU A 128 1.83 -11.72 15.86
N ALA A 129 0.68 -11.92 16.51
CA ALA A 129 -0.08 -13.17 16.46
C ALA A 129 -0.66 -13.50 15.07
N PHE A 130 -0.58 -12.56 14.13
CA PHE A 130 -0.93 -12.75 12.72
C PHE A 130 0.18 -13.42 11.90
N ILE A 131 1.34 -13.71 12.50
CA ILE A 131 2.44 -14.45 11.87
C ILE A 131 2.41 -15.88 12.39
N ASP A 132 2.07 -16.83 11.52
CA ASP A 132 1.94 -18.24 11.89
C ASP A 132 3.31 -18.89 12.19
N ASP A 133 4.36 -18.51 11.46
CA ASP A 133 5.71 -19.00 11.71
C ASP A 133 6.35 -18.31 12.91
N LYS A 134 6.52 -19.07 14.00
CA LYS A 134 7.17 -18.61 15.24
C LYS A 134 8.60 -18.12 14.99
N LYS A 135 9.34 -18.73 14.06
CA LYS A 135 10.72 -18.33 13.74
C LYS A 135 10.75 -16.96 13.05
N ASP A 136 9.88 -16.74 12.07
CA ASP A 136 9.73 -15.42 11.43
C ASP A 136 9.25 -14.37 12.44
N SER A 137 8.25 -14.70 13.28
CA SER A 137 7.77 -13.80 14.33
C SER A 137 8.89 -13.32 15.27
N GLU A 138 9.74 -14.23 15.76
CA GLU A 138 10.90 -13.85 16.59
C GLU A 138 11.98 -13.09 15.82
N MET A 139 12.20 -13.42 14.55
CA MET A 139 13.10 -12.65 13.68
C MET A 139 12.62 -11.19 13.54
N ARG A 140 11.33 -10.98 13.26
CA ARG A 140 10.72 -9.64 13.16
C ARG A 140 10.76 -8.88 14.46
N LYS A 141 10.51 -9.52 15.61
CA LYS A 141 10.69 -8.88 16.93
C LYS A 141 12.12 -8.40 17.14
N ASN A 142 13.11 -9.17 16.71
CA ASN A 142 14.52 -8.77 16.80
C ASN A 142 14.85 -7.58 15.88
N GLU A 143 14.30 -7.54 14.67
CA GLU A 143 14.42 -6.39 13.77
C GLU A 143 13.79 -5.12 14.37
N ILE A 144 12.59 -5.25 14.94
CA ILE A 144 11.88 -4.16 15.64
C ILE A 144 12.73 -3.63 16.79
N ARG A 145 13.26 -4.50 17.66
CA ARG A 145 14.12 -4.10 18.79
C ARG A 145 15.35 -3.32 18.30
N LYS A 146 16.02 -3.81 17.25
CA LYS A 146 17.18 -3.13 16.67
C LYS A 146 16.80 -1.76 16.11
N GLY A 147 15.71 -1.68 15.35
CA GLY A 147 15.23 -0.42 14.76
C GLY A 147 14.82 0.60 15.82
N LEU A 148 14.13 0.19 16.88
CA LEU A 148 13.81 1.04 18.03
C LEU A 148 15.08 1.61 18.68
N HIS A 149 16.11 0.79 18.84
CA HIS A 149 17.37 1.22 19.44
C HIS A 149 18.08 2.29 18.59
N VAL A 150 17.96 2.21 17.26
CA VAL A 150 18.47 3.23 16.33
C VAL A 150 17.67 4.54 16.48
N LEU A 151 16.34 4.47 16.46
CA LEU A 151 15.47 5.64 16.59
C LEU A 151 15.68 6.39 17.91
N VAL A 152 15.86 5.66 19.02
CA VAL A 152 16.16 6.27 20.32
C VAL A 152 17.52 6.97 20.29
N ASN A 153 18.55 6.31 19.76
CA ASN A 153 19.89 6.89 19.66
C ASN A 153 19.93 8.16 18.78
N ASP A 154 19.16 8.18 17.69
CA ASP A 154 19.06 9.34 16.81
C ASP A 154 18.31 10.49 17.50
N THR A 155 17.26 10.18 18.27
CA THR A 155 16.51 11.19 19.05
C THR A 155 17.38 11.83 20.13
N LEU A 156 18.18 11.04 20.85
CA LEU A 156 19.10 11.55 21.89
C LEU A 156 20.16 12.49 21.30
N LYS A 157 20.73 12.13 20.15
CA LYS A 157 21.73 12.98 19.47
C LYS A 157 21.18 14.30 18.97
N MET A 158 19.90 14.35 18.56
CA MET A 158 19.27 15.60 18.14
C MET A 158 19.02 16.56 19.30
N ASN A 159 18.90 16.06 20.53
CA ASN A 159 18.68 16.89 21.72
C ASN A 159 19.98 17.47 22.31
N ASP A 160 21.14 16.88 22.03
CA ASP A 160 22.44 17.40 22.50
C ASP A 160 22.88 18.66 21.74
N ASP A 161 22.31 18.92 20.56
CA ASP A 161 22.57 20.14 19.76
C ASP A 161 21.63 21.31 20.13
N ASP A 162 20.68 21.15 21.07
CA ASP A 162 19.74 22.20 21.51
C ASP A 162 19.45 22.13 23.04
N PRO A 163 20.06 22.98 23.90
CA PRO A 163 20.16 22.73 25.34
C PRO A 163 18.92 23.11 26.18
N LYS A 164 17.68 22.89 25.69
CA LYS A 164 16.46 23.36 26.39
C LYS A 164 15.37 22.34 26.71
N VAL A 165 15.52 21.05 26.43
CA VAL A 165 14.46 20.06 26.73
C VAL A 165 15.00 18.87 27.52
N LEU A 166 15.27 19.09 28.82
CA LEU A 166 15.61 18.03 29.76
C LEU A 166 14.64 18.07 30.94
N THR A 167 13.42 17.58 30.72
CA THR A 167 12.61 17.03 31.81
C THR A 167 11.63 16.00 31.26
N SER A 168 11.62 14.80 31.85
CA SER A 168 10.67 13.70 31.60
C SER A 168 11.07 12.64 30.55
N LEU A 169 12.17 11.92 30.73
CA LEU A 169 12.30 10.53 30.24
C LEU A 169 13.41 9.70 30.93
N SER A 170 13.83 10.07 32.14
CA SER A 170 14.81 9.29 32.92
C SER A 170 14.13 8.17 33.72
N SER A 171 13.93 6.99 33.12
CA SER A 171 13.76 5.74 33.89
C SER A 171 14.13 4.42 33.20
N PHE A 172 14.69 4.44 31.98
CA PHE A 172 15.17 3.20 31.34
C PHE A 172 16.59 3.35 30.78
N VAL A 173 17.59 3.36 31.66
CA VAL A 173 18.99 3.15 31.27
C VAL A 173 19.50 1.90 31.96
N VAL A 174 19.42 0.76 31.26
CA VAL A 174 20.20 -0.43 31.58
C VAL A 174 21.36 -0.49 30.60
N ASN A 175 22.57 -0.45 31.14
CA ASN A 175 23.86 -0.45 30.46
C ASN A 175 23.94 -1.47 29.33
N SER A 176 24.19 -1.02 28.09
CA SER A 176 24.54 -1.90 26.97
C SER A 176 25.95 -1.57 26.43
N PRO A 177 26.75 -2.56 25.99
CA PRO A 177 28.14 -2.36 25.58
C PRO A 177 28.26 -1.69 24.20
N PRO A 178 29.43 -1.12 23.85
CA PRO A 178 29.60 -0.35 22.62
C PRO A 178 29.46 -1.24 21.37
N SER A 179 28.48 -0.90 20.54
CA SER A 179 28.23 -1.58 19.26
C SER A 179 29.22 -1.12 18.19
N LYS A 180 30.06 -2.04 17.70
CA LYS A 180 30.86 -1.84 16.48
C LYS A 180 29.90 -1.74 15.27
N ARG A 181 29.77 -0.54 14.70
CA ARG A 181 29.01 -0.27 13.45
C ARG A 181 29.46 -1.23 12.34
N ARG A 182 28.51 -1.99 11.77
CA ARG A 182 28.73 -2.76 10.52
C ARG A 182 28.65 -1.81 9.33
N LYS A 183 29.52 -2.03 8.33
CA LYS A 183 29.66 -1.19 7.13
C LYS A 183 28.50 -1.29 6.12
N ASP A 184 27.56 -2.21 6.32
CA ASP A 184 26.49 -2.51 5.36
C ASP A 184 25.12 -2.03 5.85
N ASP A 185 25.04 -0.77 6.30
CA ASP A 185 23.75 -0.14 6.64
C ASP A 185 23.17 0.55 5.38
N PRO A 186 22.04 0.07 4.82
CA PRO A 186 21.42 0.67 3.63
C PRO A 186 20.89 2.09 3.85
N PHE A 187 20.88 2.60 5.09
CA PHE A 187 20.45 3.96 5.42
C PHE A 187 21.60 4.97 5.60
N ALA A 188 22.87 4.54 5.51
CA ALA A 188 24.02 5.41 5.74
C ALA A 188 24.21 6.53 4.71
N ASN A 189 23.60 6.43 3.51
CA ASN A 189 23.89 7.33 2.38
C ASN A 189 22.76 8.30 1.98
N GLN A 190 21.66 8.42 2.73
CA GLN A 190 20.54 9.28 2.32
C GLN A 190 20.73 10.79 2.58
N LYS A 191 21.80 11.22 3.25
CA LYS A 191 22.02 12.65 3.56
C LYS A 191 22.58 13.51 2.43
N ASN A 192 22.96 12.95 1.27
CA ASN A 192 23.69 13.70 0.23
C ASN A 192 22.94 13.97 -1.10
N GLN A 193 21.61 13.84 -1.17
CA GLN A 193 20.87 14.05 -2.45
C GLN A 193 19.70 15.03 -2.40
N ILE A 194 19.75 16.08 -1.57
CA ILE A 194 18.86 17.24 -1.74
C ILE A 194 19.67 18.38 -2.36
N LYS A 195 19.83 18.35 -3.69
CA LYS A 195 20.20 19.55 -4.46
C LYS A 195 18.91 20.26 -4.85
N PHE A 196 18.71 21.45 -4.31
CA PHE A 196 17.68 22.39 -4.76
C PHE A 196 17.87 22.66 -6.26
N ILE A 197 16.87 22.31 -7.06
CA ILE A 197 16.76 22.81 -8.43
C ILE A 197 16.18 24.22 -8.33
N SER A 198 17.04 25.23 -8.44
CA SER A 198 16.62 26.61 -8.69
C SER A 198 16.25 26.75 -10.16
N CYS A 199 14.99 27.10 -10.46
CA CYS A 199 14.57 27.55 -11.79
C CYS A 199 15.07 29.00 -12.02
N PRO A 200 15.85 29.28 -13.07
CA PRO A 200 16.08 30.65 -13.50
C PRO A 200 15.01 31.04 -14.54
N GLY A 201 14.26 32.11 -14.25
CA GLY A 201 13.42 32.80 -15.23
C GLY A 201 11.91 32.80 -14.94
N CYS A 202 11.50 33.68 -14.03
CA CYS A 202 10.22 34.40 -14.03
C CYS A 202 10.48 35.80 -13.46
#